data_AF-E1NUF4-F1
#
_entry.id   AF-E1NUF4-F1
#
_cell.length_a   1.000
_cell.length_b   1.000
_cell.length_c   1.000
_cell.angle_alpha   90.00
_cell.angle_beta   90.00
_cell.angle_gamma   90.00
#
_symmetry.space_group_name_H-M   'P 1'
#
loop_
_entity.id
_entity.type
_entity.pdbx_description
1 polymer ?
#
loop_
_entity_poly.entity_id
_entity_poly.type
_entity_poly.pdbx_seq_one_letter_code
_entity_poly.pdbx_strand_id
1 'polypeptide(L)'
;MLKEDLNFVGNIEGNELFSDKADIVVTDGFCGNIALKTLEGTSQVIVHEMKQSLLNNGIIVKLGALLAKHGLQSLKSHFDVARYGGAVLIGLNAPVVKTHGRSDKRPVYYTLLQIDKMLDEHLIDEFKKYFLNNN
;
A
#
# COMPACT_ATOMS: atom_id res chain seq x y z
N MET A 1 16.45 17.25 10.77
CA MET A 1 15.77 17.49 9.47
C MET A 1 14.26 17.25 9.54
N LEU A 2 13.58 17.48 10.68
CA LEU A 2 12.14 17.14 10.82
C LEU A 2 11.28 18.30 11.38
N LYS A 3 11.85 19.48 11.65
CA LYS A 3 11.09 20.68 12.05
C LYS A 3 11.01 21.77 10.99
N GLU A 4 11.83 21.72 9.93
CA GLU A 4 11.89 22.79 8.91
C GLU A 4 11.25 22.43 7.56
N ASP A 5 10.89 21.16 7.29
CA ASP A 5 10.40 20.73 5.97
C ASP A 5 9.13 19.83 5.99
N LEU A 6 8.21 20.01 6.95
CA LEU A 6 6.90 19.36 6.78
C LEU A 6 6.10 20.13 5.71
N ASN A 7 6.15 19.64 4.47
CA ASN A 7 5.39 20.20 3.36
C ASN A 7 3.90 19.83 3.47
N PHE A 8 3.15 20.59 4.27
CA PHE A 8 1.70 20.41 4.39
C PHE A 8 0.98 20.99 3.18
N VAL A 9 0.55 20.11 2.26
CA VAL A 9 -0.13 20.48 1.01
C VAL A 9 -1.63 20.75 1.15
N GLY A 10 -2.17 20.70 2.39
CA GLY A 10 -3.58 20.89 2.67
C GLY A 10 -4.38 19.59 2.75
N ASN A 11 -5.71 19.72 2.66
CA ASN A 11 -6.63 18.58 2.71
C ASN A 11 -6.78 17.95 1.32
N ILE A 12 -7.04 16.64 1.31
CA ILE A 12 -7.39 15.89 0.08
C ILE A 12 -8.72 15.17 0.27
N GLU A 13 -9.41 14.92 -0.83
CA GLU A 13 -10.66 14.16 -0.83
C GLU A 13 -10.44 12.65 -1.11
N GLY A 14 -11.43 11.81 -0.77
CA GLY A 14 -11.29 10.35 -0.89
C GLY A 14 -11.07 9.84 -2.32
N ASN A 15 -11.60 10.53 -3.32
CA ASN A 15 -11.36 10.27 -4.76
C ASN A 15 -9.95 10.68 -5.22
N GLU A 16 -9.23 11.46 -4.41
CA GLU A 16 -7.89 11.97 -4.72
C GLU A 16 -6.78 11.11 -4.11
N LEU A 17 -7.11 10.08 -3.33
CA LEU A 17 -6.16 9.16 -2.68
C LEU A 17 -5.20 8.45 -3.64
N PHE A 18 -5.57 8.34 -4.91
CA PHE A 18 -4.75 7.72 -5.97
C PHE A 18 -4.16 8.75 -6.95
N SER A 19 -4.28 10.03 -6.64
CA SER A 19 -3.66 11.11 -7.42
C SER A 19 -2.30 11.48 -6.83
N ASP A 20 -1.44 12.10 -7.64
CA ASP A 20 -0.11 12.54 -7.22
C ASP A 20 -0.14 13.83 -6.38
N LYS A 21 -1.22 14.06 -5.62
CA LYS A 21 -1.41 15.27 -4.80
C LYS A 21 -0.64 15.23 -3.48
N ALA A 22 -0.39 14.04 -2.93
CA ALA A 22 0.33 13.88 -1.67
C ALA A 22 1.03 12.51 -1.60
N ASP A 23 2.25 12.49 -1.08
CA ASP A 23 3.00 11.25 -0.82
C ASP A 23 2.55 10.57 0.48
N ILE A 24 2.09 11.36 1.47
CA ILE A 24 1.69 10.91 2.80
C ILE A 24 0.32 11.50 3.15
N VAL A 25 -0.64 10.63 3.45
CA VAL A 25 -1.99 11.01 3.89
C VAL A 25 -2.13 10.66 5.36
N VAL A 26 -2.50 11.64 6.18
CA VAL A 26 -2.71 11.47 7.62
C VAL A 26 -4.20 11.45 7.92
N THR A 27 -4.65 10.49 8.72
CA THR A 27 -6.04 10.34 9.15
C THR A 27 -6.09 9.62 10.50
N ASP A 28 -7.22 9.68 11.19
CA ASP A 28 -7.43 8.88 12.38
C ASP A 28 -7.58 7.39 12.04
N GLY A 29 -7.41 6.52 13.05
CA GLY A 29 -7.45 5.08 12.84
C GLY A 29 -8.79 4.54 12.36
N PHE A 30 -9.91 5.21 12.66
CA PHE A 30 -11.24 4.77 12.23
C PHE A 30 -11.47 5.10 10.75
N CYS A 31 -11.30 6.36 10.36
CA CYS A 31 -11.44 6.78 8.96
C CYS A 31 -10.41 6.08 8.06
N GLY A 32 -9.16 5.98 8.48
CA GLY A 32 -8.11 5.29 7.74
C GLY A 32 -8.39 3.80 7.54
N ASN A 33 -8.93 3.11 8.54
CA ASN A 33 -9.30 1.69 8.40
C ASN A 33 -10.49 1.51 7.45
N ILE A 34 -11.51 2.37 7.51
CA ILE A 34 -12.63 2.34 6.56
C ILE A 34 -12.13 2.58 5.14
N ALA A 35 -11.29 3.60 4.93
CA ALA A 35 -10.71 3.92 3.63
C ALA A 35 -9.92 2.72 3.09
N LEU A 36 -8.94 2.21 3.86
CA LEU A 36 -8.10 1.09 3.44
C LEU A 36 -8.92 -0.15 3.06
N LYS A 37 -9.89 -0.53 3.89
CA LYS A 37 -10.72 -1.72 3.63
C LYS A 37 -11.67 -1.53 2.45
N THR A 38 -12.17 -0.32 2.25
CA THR A 38 -12.97 0.03 1.05
C THR A 38 -12.12 -0.10 -0.22
N LEU A 39 -10.87 0.39 -0.20
CA LEU A 39 -9.96 0.28 -1.34
C LEU A 39 -9.56 -1.16 -1.65
N GLU A 40 -9.22 -1.94 -0.62
CA GLU A 40 -8.92 -3.38 -0.75
C GLU A 40 -10.11 -4.17 -1.29
N GLY A 41 -11.33 -3.91 -0.80
CA GLY A 41 -12.54 -4.58 -1.25
C GLY A 41 -12.91 -4.20 -2.69
N THR A 42 -12.89 -2.91 -3.01
CA THR A 42 -13.26 -2.40 -4.34
C THR A 42 -12.30 -2.89 -5.41
N SER A 43 -10.98 -2.87 -5.14
CA SER A 43 -9.98 -3.38 -6.09
C SER A 43 -10.16 -4.88 -6.38
N GLN A 44 -10.50 -5.68 -5.37
CA GLN A 44 -10.81 -7.11 -5.55
C GLN A 44 -12.05 -7.33 -6.42
N VAL A 45 -13.12 -6.55 -6.21
CA VAL A 45 -14.34 -6.60 -7.02
C VAL A 45 -14.04 -6.22 -8.47
N ILE A 46 -13.34 -5.12 -8.72
CA ILE A 46 -12.99 -4.68 -10.08
C ILE A 46 -12.17 -5.75 -10.82
N VAL A 47 -11.14 -6.30 -10.18
CA VAL A 47 -10.31 -7.35 -10.79
C VAL A 47 -11.11 -8.63 -11.03
N HIS A 48 -12.06 -8.97 -10.15
CA HIS A 48 -12.94 -10.11 -10.33
C HIS A 48 -13.86 -9.91 -11.52
N GLU A 49 -14.63 -8.83 -11.55
CA GLU A 49 -15.59 -8.51 -12.62
C GLU A 49 -14.89 -8.37 -13.97
N MET A 50 -13.72 -7.73 -14.02
CA MET A 50 -12.93 -7.63 -15.24
C MET A 50 -12.55 -9.01 -15.78
N LYS A 51 -12.11 -9.94 -14.92
CA LYS A 51 -11.79 -11.31 -15.35
C LYS A 51 -13.04 -12.07 -15.81
N GLN A 52 -14.16 -11.95 -15.10
CA GLN A 52 -15.40 -12.61 -15.49
C GLN A 52 -15.85 -12.13 -16.87
N SER A 53 -15.83 -10.81 -17.10
CA SER A 53 -16.17 -10.23 -18.40
C SER A 53 -15.23 -10.69 -19.52
N LEU A 54 -13.93 -10.82 -19.26
CA LEU A 54 -13.00 -11.28 -20.30
C LEU A 54 -13.06 -12.79 -20.59
N LEU A 55 -13.45 -13.61 -19.61
CA LEU A 55 -13.38 -15.07 -19.70
C LEU A 55 -14.74 -15.74 -19.99
N ASN A 56 -15.86 -15.14 -19.62
CA ASN A 56 -17.20 -15.74 -19.80
C ASN A 56 -17.91 -15.26 -21.06
N ASN A 57 -17.21 -14.56 -21.95
CA ASN A 57 -17.73 -14.08 -23.22
C ASN A 57 -17.30 -14.97 -24.41
N GLY A 58 -17.82 -14.64 -25.60
CA GLY A 58 -17.56 -15.37 -26.84
C GLY A 58 -16.08 -15.41 -27.25
N ILE A 59 -15.76 -16.28 -28.22
CA ILE A 59 -14.39 -16.58 -28.66
C ILE A 59 -13.58 -15.32 -29.03
N ILE A 60 -14.23 -14.31 -29.62
CA ILE A 60 -13.60 -13.03 -29.99
C ILE A 60 -13.06 -12.27 -28.76
N VAL A 61 -13.84 -12.21 -27.68
CA VAL A 61 -13.44 -11.51 -26.44
C VAL A 61 -12.29 -12.23 -25.77
N LYS A 62 -12.30 -13.57 -25.77
CA LYS A 62 -11.20 -14.39 -25.26
C LYS A 62 -9.90 -14.18 -26.04
N LEU A 63 -9.99 -14.04 -27.36
CA LEU A 63 -8.83 -13.76 -28.19
C LEU A 63 -8.26 -12.35 -27.91
N GLY A 64 -9.13 -11.35 -27.75
CA GLY A 64 -8.73 -10.01 -27.32
C GLY A 64 -8.07 -10.01 -25.93
N ALA A 65 -8.63 -10.76 -24.98
CA ALA A 65 -8.04 -10.94 -23.65
C ALA A 65 -6.66 -11.61 -23.69
N LEU A 66 -6.45 -12.55 -24.61
CA LEU A 66 -5.15 -13.20 -24.81
C LEU A 66 -4.10 -12.22 -25.32
N LEU A 67 -4.46 -11.37 -26.28
CA LEU A 67 -3.58 -10.30 -26.78
C LEU A 67 -3.25 -9.28 -25.67
N ALA A 68 -4.24 -8.91 -24.86
CA ALA A 68 -4.08 -7.98 -23.75
C ALA A 68 -3.48 -8.61 -22.46
N LYS A 69 -3.20 -9.92 -22.45
CA LYS A 69 -2.83 -10.69 -21.25
C LYS A 69 -1.69 -10.05 -20.45
N HIS A 70 -0.64 -9.61 -21.12
CA HIS A 70 0.51 -9.00 -20.46
C HIS A 70 0.17 -7.68 -19.78
N GLY A 71 -0.62 -6.82 -20.45
CA GLY A 71 -1.13 -5.57 -19.86
C GLY A 71 -2.04 -5.83 -18.66
N LEU A 72 -2.94 -6.82 -18.75
CA LEU A 72 -3.82 -7.22 -17.66
C LEU A 72 -3.06 -7.80 -16.46
N GLN A 73 -1.99 -8.56 -16.71
CA GLN A 73 -1.11 -9.05 -15.66
C GLN A 73 -0.35 -7.91 -14.98
N SER A 74 0.15 -6.94 -15.75
CA SER A 74 0.78 -5.74 -15.22
C SER A 74 -0.19 -4.95 -14.34
N LEU A 75 -1.42 -4.74 -14.81
CA LEU A 75 -2.46 -4.04 -14.06
C LEU A 75 -2.81 -4.75 -12.75
N LYS A 76 -3.06 -6.06 -12.78
CA LYS A 76 -3.28 -6.87 -11.57
C LYS A 76 -2.13 -6.69 -10.56
N SER A 77 -0.92 -6.55 -11.09
CA SER A 77 0.28 -6.36 -10.31
C SER A 77 0.23 -5.05 -9.48
N HIS A 78 -0.29 -3.94 -10.01
CA HIS A 78 -0.42 -2.69 -9.25
C HIS A 78 -1.31 -2.83 -8.00
N PHE A 79 -2.25 -3.79 -8.01
CA PHE A 79 -3.12 -4.09 -6.87
C PHE A 79 -2.57 -5.17 -5.92
N ASP A 80 -1.35 -5.70 -6.16
CA ASP A 80 -0.71 -6.67 -5.28
C ASP A 80 -0.05 -5.98 -4.08
N VAL A 81 -0.85 -5.70 -3.06
CA VAL A 81 -0.42 -5.03 -1.82
C VAL A 81 0.68 -5.79 -1.06
N ALA A 82 0.86 -7.10 -1.31
CA ALA A 82 1.85 -7.91 -0.60
C ALA A 82 3.31 -7.47 -0.86
N ARG A 83 3.56 -6.75 -1.96
CA ARG A 83 4.91 -6.28 -2.33
C ARG A 83 5.41 -5.10 -1.52
N TYR A 84 4.51 -4.34 -0.88
CA TYR A 84 4.88 -3.17 -0.09
C TYR A 84 5.27 -3.53 1.36
N GLY A 85 5.33 -4.82 1.70
CA GLY A 85 5.63 -5.29 3.05
C GLY A 85 4.38 -5.34 3.93
N GLY A 86 4.57 -5.10 5.22
CA GLY A 86 3.49 -5.08 6.21
C GLY A 86 3.19 -3.67 6.72
N ALA A 87 2.16 -3.56 7.55
CA ALA A 87 1.83 -2.31 8.20
C ALA A 87 2.82 -2.02 9.34
N VAL A 88 3.51 -0.88 9.27
CA VAL A 88 4.48 -0.46 10.29
C VAL A 88 3.75 0.12 11.49
N LEU A 89 4.08 -0.34 12.70
CA LEU A 89 3.62 0.24 13.95
C LEU A 89 4.63 1.29 14.41
N ILE A 90 4.30 2.55 14.15
CA ILE A 90 5.15 3.71 14.47
C ILE A 90 4.94 4.12 15.94
N GLY A 91 5.97 4.68 16.56
CA GLY A 91 5.93 5.16 17.96
C GLY A 91 6.40 4.12 18.99
N LEU A 92 6.90 2.97 18.54
CA LEU A 92 7.48 1.94 19.38
C LEU A 92 9.01 2.04 19.45
N ASN A 93 9.61 1.40 20.46
CA ASN A 93 11.04 1.47 20.71
C ASN A 93 11.91 0.62 19.77
N ALA A 94 11.28 -0.16 18.87
CA ALA A 94 11.91 -1.02 17.89
C ALA A 94 11.01 -1.16 16.64
N PRO A 95 11.54 -1.60 15.48
CA PRO A 95 10.72 -1.89 14.30
C PRO A 95 9.72 -3.01 14.59
N VAL A 96 8.43 -2.69 14.51
CA VAL A 96 7.35 -3.68 14.62
C VAL A 96 6.47 -3.55 13.38
N VAL A 97 6.32 -4.65 12.65
CA VAL A 97 5.56 -4.68 11.41
C VAL A 97 4.54 -5.80 11.45
N LYS A 98 3.28 -5.47 11.15
CA LYS A 98 2.19 -6.43 11.03
C LYS A 98 2.09 -6.92 9.59
N THR A 99 2.51 -8.15 9.33
CA THR A 99 2.30 -8.83 8.04
C THR A 99 0.83 -9.22 7.85
N HIS A 100 0.33 -9.07 6.63
CA HIS A 100 -1.06 -9.33 6.26
C HIS A 100 -1.45 -10.82 6.39
N GLY A 101 -2.33 -11.17 7.34
CA GLY A 101 -2.53 -12.53 7.88
C GLY A 101 -3.08 -13.63 6.95
N ARG A 102 -3.34 -13.38 5.66
CA ARG A 102 -3.64 -14.43 4.67
C ARG A 102 -2.36 -15.02 4.05
N SER A 103 -1.23 -14.96 4.77
CA SER A 103 0.11 -14.98 4.18
C SER A 103 0.54 -16.34 3.62
N ASP A 104 0.80 -16.35 2.32
CA ASP A 104 1.74 -17.24 1.64
C ASP A 104 3.20 -16.82 2.00
N LYS A 105 4.24 -17.50 1.49
CA LYS A 105 5.66 -17.18 1.82
C LYS A 105 6.12 -15.76 1.42
N ARG A 106 5.46 -15.14 0.43
CA ARG A 106 5.86 -13.85 -0.17
C ARG A 106 5.66 -12.63 0.75
N PRO A 107 4.49 -12.38 1.37
CA PRO A 107 4.32 -11.28 2.33
C PRO A 107 5.36 -11.27 3.45
N VAL A 108 5.70 -12.45 3.99
CA VAL A 108 6.72 -12.58 5.04
C VAL A 108 8.09 -12.12 4.53
N TYR A 109 8.49 -12.57 3.33
CA TYR A 109 9.73 -12.14 2.70
C TYR A 109 9.81 -10.60 2.53
N TYR A 110 8.76 -9.97 2.00
CA TYR A 110 8.76 -8.50 1.84
C TYR A 110 8.71 -7.75 3.18
N THR A 111 8.03 -8.29 4.20
CA THR A 111 8.10 -7.71 5.56
C THR A 111 9.53 -7.77 6.12
N LEU A 112 10.26 -8.87 5.91
CA LEU A 112 11.66 -8.96 6.37
C LEU A 112 12.54 -7.93 5.67
N LEU A 113 12.43 -7.76 4.35
CA LEU A 113 13.14 -6.72 3.61
C LEU A 113 12.80 -5.30 4.09
N GLN A 114 11.53 -5.05 4.43
CA GLN A 114 11.12 -3.77 4.98
C GLN A 114 11.75 -3.52 6.35
N ILE A 115 11.78 -4.52 7.23
CA ILE A 115 12.41 -4.41 8.55
C ILE A 115 13.92 -4.19 8.42
N ASP A 116 14.59 -4.94 7.54
CA ASP A 116 16.01 -4.79 7.22
C ASP A 116 16.33 -3.36 6.80
N LYS A 117 15.57 -2.80 5.86
CA LYS A 117 15.70 -1.40 5.44
C LYS A 117 15.45 -0.42 6.59
N MET A 118 14.48 -0.67 7.46
CA MET A 118 14.22 0.21 8.63
C MET A 118 15.39 0.21 9.62
N LEU A 119 16.12 -0.91 9.73
CA LEU A 119 17.30 -1.03 10.57
C LEU A 119 18.51 -0.34 9.95
N ASP A 120 18.76 -0.57 8.66
CA ASP A 120 19.86 0.04 7.90
C ASP A 120 19.77 1.58 7.90
N GLU A 121 18.56 2.11 7.78
CA GLU A 121 18.30 3.56 7.79
C GLU A 121 18.18 4.14 9.22
N HIS A 122 18.40 3.32 10.27
CA HIS A 122 18.31 3.75 11.68
C HIS A 122 17.01 4.50 12.03
N LEU A 123 15.89 4.15 11.38
CA LEU A 123 14.67 4.95 11.34
C LEU A 123 14.09 5.21 12.75
N ILE A 124 14.16 4.23 13.64
CA ILE A 124 13.68 4.37 15.03
C ILE A 124 14.56 5.32 15.84
N ASP A 125 15.88 5.29 15.64
CA ASP A 125 16.79 6.17 16.37
C ASP A 125 16.65 7.61 15.91
N GLU A 126 16.47 7.84 14.61
CA GLU A 126 16.14 9.17 14.07
C GLU A 126 14.81 9.69 14.62
N PHE A 127 13.78 8.84 14.65
CA PHE A 127 12.47 9.18 15.21
C PHE A 127 12.59 9.58 16.70
N LYS A 128 13.30 8.79 17.51
CA LYS A 128 13.54 9.11 18.93
C LYS A 128 14.30 10.42 19.08
N LYS A 129 15.40 10.61 18.35
CA LYS A 129 16.17 11.86 18.36
C LYS A 129 15.30 13.07 18.04
N TYR A 130 14.39 12.94 17.06
CA TYR A 130 13.50 14.02 16.69
C TYR A 130 12.56 14.43 17.83
N PHE A 131 11.88 13.48 18.47
CA PHE A 131 10.95 13.82 19.56
C PHE A 131 11.64 14.22 20.86
N LEU A 132 12.83 13.68 21.15
CA LEU A 132 13.59 14.07 22.35
C LEU A 132 14.20 15.46 22.24
N ASN A 133 14.64 15.88 21.04
CA ASN A 133 15.24 17.21 20.84
C ASN A 133 14.20 18.33 20.64
N ASN A 134 12.91 17.99 20.54
CA ASN A 134 11.83 18.95 20.28
C ASN A 134 10.80 19.06 21.41
N ASN A 135 11.06 18.40 22.53
CA ASN A 135 10.40 18.58 23.83
C ASN A 135 11.31 19.39 24.77
#